data_AF-A0AAU6ZQE1-F1
#
_entry.id   AF-A0AAU6ZQE1-F1
#
_cell.length_a   1.000
_cell.length_b   1.000
_cell.length_c   1.000
_cell.angle_alpha   90.00
_cell.angle_beta   90.00
_cell.angle_gamma   90.00
#
_symmetry.space_group_name_H-M   'P 1'
#
loop_
_entity.id
_entity.type
_entity.pdbx_description
1 polymer ?
#
loop_
_entity_poly.entity_id
_entity_poly.type
_entity_poly.pdbx_seq_one_letter_code
_entity_poly.pdbx_strand_id
1 'polypeptide(L)'
;MTGFFQAAAEAGIAAPWNWQGLAFFALMHSCGLRTCEVRRLAVNDVNLADGYIDVRWSKGNRSRQLPLTEQILGIVAACDQELKRAFGQTRTTFFVSTRGT
;
A
#
# COMPACT_ATOMS: atom_id res chain seq x y z
N MET A 1 13.38 4.22 -13.42
CA MET A 1 12.27 3.38 -12.91
C MET A 1 11.00 4.19 -12.61
N THR A 2 10.80 5.38 -13.20
CA THR A 2 9.80 6.37 -12.74
C THR A 2 8.54 6.47 -13.61
N GLY A 3 8.59 6.02 -14.86
CA GLY A 3 7.55 6.30 -15.86
C GLY A 3 6.20 5.64 -15.60
N PHE A 4 6.17 4.41 -15.06
CA PHE A 4 4.90 3.68 -14.85
C PHE A 4 4.01 4.35 -13.80
N PHE A 5 4.56 4.73 -12.64
CA PHE A 5 3.79 5.36 -11.57
C PHE A 5 3.45 6.80 -11.87
N GLN A 6 4.33 7.52 -12.55
CA GLN A 6 4.04 8.86 -13.04
C GLN A 6 2.90 8.83 -14.06
N ALA A 7 2.96 7.92 -15.04
CA ALA A 7 1.86 7.72 -15.99
C ALA A 7 0.58 7.27 -15.30
N ALA A 8 0.64 6.40 -14.30
CA ALA A 8 -0.54 5.97 -13.55
C ALA A 8 -1.16 7.11 -12.70
N ALA A 9 -0.34 8.01 -12.16
CA ALA A 9 -0.79 9.19 -11.45
C ALA A 9 -1.38 10.26 -12.40
N GLU A 10 -0.73 10.47 -13.55
CA GLU A 10 -1.16 11.41 -14.60
C GLU A 10 -2.39 10.92 -15.36
N ALA A 11 -2.59 9.60 -15.49
CA ALA A 11 -3.67 8.99 -16.24
C ALA A 11 -5.07 9.31 -15.71
N GLY A 12 -5.21 9.99 -14.57
CA GLY A 12 -6.49 10.57 -14.14
C GLY A 12 -7.63 9.56 -14.17
N ILE A 13 -7.36 8.31 -13.78
CA ILE A 13 -8.36 7.24 -13.88
C ILE A 13 -9.40 7.52 -12.80
N ALA A 14 -10.55 8.08 -13.22
CA ALA A 14 -11.64 8.59 -12.41
C ALA A 14 -12.47 7.48 -11.72
N ALA A 15 -11.80 6.55 -11.04
CA ALA A 15 -12.45 5.55 -10.21
C ALA A 15 -12.16 5.85 -8.73
N PRO A 16 -13.13 5.68 -7.81
CA PRO A 16 -12.95 5.82 -6.36
C PRO A 16 -11.86 4.93 -5.74
N TRP A 17 -11.25 4.05 -6.55
CA TRP A 17 -10.25 3.04 -6.18
C TRP A 17 -8.81 3.46 -6.55
N ASN A 18 -8.60 4.66 -7.11
CA ASN A 18 -7.34 5.10 -7.72
C ASN A 18 -6.15 5.13 -6.75
N TRP A 19 -6.32 5.61 -5.52
CA TRP A 19 -5.23 5.71 -4.54
C TRP A 19 -4.78 4.34 -4.05
N GLN A 20 -5.74 3.45 -3.77
CA GLN A 20 -5.47 2.08 -3.35
C GLN A 20 -4.77 1.30 -4.44
N GLY A 21 -5.26 1.38 -5.68
CA GLY A 21 -4.67 0.67 -6.81
C GLY A 21 -3.21 1.06 -7.03
N LEU A 22 -2.92 2.36 -7.02
CA LEU A 22 -1.56 2.85 -7.22
C LEU A 22 -0.60 2.34 -6.13
N ALA A 23 -0.96 2.52 -4.85
CA ALA A 23 -0.14 2.04 -3.74
C ALA A 23 -0.01 0.51 -3.74
N PHE A 24 -1.06 -0.22 -4.11
CA PHE A 24 -1.05 -1.68 -4.20
C PHE A 24 -0.02 -2.17 -5.22
N PHE A 25 -0.08 -1.66 -6.45
CA PHE A 25 0.88 -2.04 -7.49
C PHE A 25 2.28 -1.49 -7.23
N ALA A 26 2.41 -0.33 -6.60
CA ALA A 26 3.69 0.25 -6.20
C ALA A 26 4.45 -0.65 -5.23
N LEU A 27 3.76 -1.19 -4.22
CA LEU A 27 4.33 -2.13 -3.26
C LEU A 27 4.66 -3.49 -3.91
N MET A 28 3.82 -3.99 -4.81
CA MET A 28 4.12 -5.24 -5.53
C MET A 28 5.37 -5.09 -6.41
N HIS A 29 5.45 -4.02 -7.18
CA HIS A 29 6.52 -3.83 -8.16
C HIS A 29 7.84 -3.42 -7.51
N SER A 30 7.80 -2.48 -6.56
CA SER A 30 9.02 -1.87 -6.01
C SER A 30 9.54 -2.61 -4.78
N CYS A 31 8.65 -3.18 -3.97
CA CYS A 31 9.01 -3.89 -2.75
C CYS A 31 8.89 -5.43 -2.89
N GLY A 32 8.46 -5.92 -4.07
CA GLY A 32 8.36 -7.35 -4.36
C GLY A 32 7.30 -8.08 -3.54
N LEU A 33 6.29 -7.38 -3.02
CA LEU A 33 5.21 -8.02 -2.28
C LEU A 33 4.35 -8.86 -3.23
N ARG A 34 3.96 -10.05 -2.76
CA ARG A 34 2.95 -10.85 -3.45
C ARG A 34 1.57 -10.25 -3.25
N THR A 35 0.64 -10.50 -4.17
CA THR A 35 -0.76 -10.06 -4.07
C THR A 35 -1.42 -10.41 -2.73
N CYS A 36 -1.11 -11.58 -2.16
CA CYS A 36 -1.65 -12.00 -0.85
C CYS A 36 -1.02 -11.25 0.33
N GLU A 37 0.25 -10.83 0.22
CA GLU A 37 0.96 -10.05 1.24
C GLU A 37 0.40 -8.63 1.26
N VAL A 38 0.25 -7.98 0.10
CA VAL A 38 -0.34 -6.63 0.00
C VAL A 38 -1.78 -6.61 0.50
N ARG A 39 -2.60 -7.60 0.12
CA ARG A 39 -4.01 -7.68 0.53
C ARG A 39 -4.19 -7.85 2.05
N ARG A 40 -3.24 -8.51 2.72
CA ARG A 40 -3.30 -8.79 4.17
C ARG A 40 -2.53 -7.76 5.01
N LEU A 41 -1.89 -6.79 4.38
CA LEU A 41 -1.08 -5.78 5.05
C LEU A 41 -1.95 -5.04 6.07
N ALA A 42 -1.57 -5.11 7.35
CA ALA A 42 -2.27 -4.41 8.40
C ALA A 42 -1.85 -2.93 8.42
N VAL A 43 -2.71 -2.05 8.93
CA VAL A 43 -2.33 -0.63 9.12
C VAL A 43 -1.09 -0.51 10.02
N ASN A 44 -1.01 -1.34 11.05
CA ASN A 44 0.11 -1.36 12.01
C ASN A 44 1.40 -1.96 11.44
N ASP A 45 1.37 -2.53 10.24
CA ASP A 45 2.56 -3.02 9.53
C ASP A 45 3.16 -1.96 8.60
N VAL A 46 2.58 -0.76 8.54
CA VAL A 46 3.00 0.32 7.67
C VAL A 46 3.55 1.46 8.52
N ASN A 47 4.87 1.52 8.65
CA ASN A 47 5.57 2.52 9.45
C ASN A 47 5.98 3.68 8.54
N LEU A 48 5.05 4.62 8.34
CA LEU A 48 5.26 5.79 7.48
C LEU A 48 6.31 6.77 8.04
N ALA A 49 6.43 6.86 9.37
CA ALA A 49 7.41 7.74 10.00
C ALA A 49 8.85 7.25 9.75
N ASP A 50 9.05 5.95 9.84
CA ASP A 50 10.35 5.30 9.71
C ASP A 50 10.62 4.76 8.30
N GLY A 51 9.65 4.86 7.40
CA GLY A 51 9.79 4.53 5.98
C GLY A 51 9.92 3.03 5.68
N TYR A 52 9.25 2.16 6.43
CA TYR A 52 9.32 0.72 6.17
C TYR A 52 7.98 0.01 6.36
N ILE A 53 7.87 -1.21 5.81
CA ILE A 53 6.73 -2.10 6.02
C ILE A 53 7.17 -3.44 6.60
N ASP A 54 6.39 -3.96 7.55
CA ASP A 54 6.55 -5.30 8.10
C ASP A 54 5.72 -6.31 7.30
N VAL A 55 6.40 -7.18 6.55
CA VAL A 55 5.73 -8.26 5.83
C VAL A 55 5.69 -9.50 6.72
N ARG A 56 4.50 -9.79 7.27
CA ARG A 56 4.24 -10.98 8.08
C ARG A 56 3.83 -12.18 7.23
N TRP A 57 4.15 -13.39 7.70
CA TRP A 57 3.71 -14.68 7.14
C TRP A 57 4.11 -14.96 5.68
N SER A 58 5.29 -14.51 5.24
CA SER A 58 5.83 -14.98 3.97
C SER A 58 6.18 -16.47 4.01
N LYS A 59 6.20 -17.11 2.83
CA LYS A 59 6.51 -18.55 2.65
C LYS A 59 7.66 -18.99 3.57
N GLY A 60 7.40 -19.96 4.45
CA GLY A 60 8.35 -20.42 5.48
C GLY A 60 8.27 -19.69 6.83
N ASN A 61 7.18 -18.95 7.07
CA ASN A 61 6.91 -18.20 8.31
C ASN A 61 8.00 -17.19 8.70
N ARG A 62 8.67 -16.59 7.71
CA ARG A 62 9.68 -15.55 7.96
C ARG A 62 9.04 -14.18 7.81
N SER A 63 9.08 -13.39 8.87
CA SER A 63 8.79 -11.97 8.82
C SER A 63 10.02 -11.22 8.31
N ARG A 64 9.81 -10.17 7.52
CA ARG A 64 10.88 -9.26 7.08
C ARG A 64 10.40 -7.82 7.08
N GLN A 65 11.32 -6.90 7.34
CA GLN A 65 11.11 -5.48 7.07
C GLN A 65 11.54 -5.16 5.64
N LEU A 66 10.75 -4.33 4.97
CA LEU A 66 11.07 -3.80 3.65
C LEU A 66 11.12 -2.27 3.72
N PRO A 67 12.28 -1.66 3.47
CA PRO A 67 12.37 -0.21 3.37
C PRO A 67 11.61 0.28 2.15
N LEU A 68 10.96 1.42 2.29
CA LEU A 68 10.31 2.15 1.22
C LEU A 68 11.24 3.26 0.73
N THR A 69 11.32 3.44 -0.58
CA THR A 69 11.96 4.66 -1.13
C THR A 69 11.05 5.86 -0.88
N GLU A 70 11.61 7.07 -0.88
CA GLU A 70 10.84 8.31 -0.67
C GLU A 70 9.63 8.42 -1.61
N GLN A 71 9.78 8.01 -2.87
CA GLN A 71 8.69 8.01 -3.85
C GLN A 71 7.55 7.07 -3.42
N ILE A 72 7.87 5.85 -3.00
CA ILE A 72 6.87 4.86 -2.59
C ILE A 72 6.24 5.28 -1.27
N LEU A 73 7.03 5.83 -0.35
CA LEU A 73 6.54 6.40 0.89
C LEU A 73 5.49 7.48 0.64
N GLY A 74 5.74 8.40 -0.30
CA GLY A 74 4.78 9.43 -0.69
C GLY A 74 3.47 8.86 -1.25
N ILE A 75 3.57 7.84 -2.12
CA ILE A 75 2.38 7.15 -2.69
C ILE A 75 1.57 6.47 -1.58
N VAL A 76 2.23 5.73 -0.69
CA VAL A 76 1.56 5.01 0.41
C VAL A 76 0.96 5.98 1.42
N ALA A 77 1.66 7.07 1.76
CA ALA A 77 1.15 8.10 2.66
C ALA A 77 -0.07 8.83 2.10
N ALA A 78 -0.05 9.21 0.81
CA ALA A 78 -1.20 9.80 0.14
C ALA A 78 -2.40 8.83 0.14
N CYS A 79 -2.16 7.56 -0.17
CA CYS A 79 -3.20 6.53 -0.10
C CYS A 79 -3.77 6.39 1.33
N ASP A 80 -2.93 6.36 2.36
CA ASP A 80 -3.41 6.24 3.74
C ASP A 80 -4.26 7.44 4.17
N GLN A 81 -3.88 8.66 3.78
CA GLN A 81 -4.67 9.86 4.05
C GLN A 81 -6.07 9.79 3.42
N GLU A 82 -6.16 9.40 2.15
CA GLU A 82 -7.46 9.27 1.46
C GLU A 82 -8.31 8.16 2.07
N LEU A 83 -7.70 7.04 2.49
CA LEU A 83 -8.44 5.98 3.18
C LEU A 83 -8.89 6.35 4.58
N LYS A 84 -8.09 7.12 5.32
CA LYS A 84 -8.52 7.70 6.61
C LYS A 84 -9.71 8.64 6.42
N ARG A 85 -9.72 9.45 5.36
CA ARG A 85 -10.83 10.35 5.03
C ARG A 85 -12.11 9.58 4.66
N ALA A 86 -12.00 8.54 3.83
CA ALA A 86 -13.15 7.82 3.30
C ALA A 86 -13.73 6.77 4.27
N PHE A 87 -12.89 6.08 5.05
CA PHE A 87 -13.28 4.90 5.84
C PHE A 87 -12.95 5.02 7.34
N GLY A 88 -12.38 6.14 7.78
CA GLY A 88 -12.03 6.37 9.18
C GLY A 88 -10.71 5.72 9.63
N GLN A 89 -10.41 5.89 10.92
CA GLN A 89 -9.13 5.50 11.52
C GLN A 89 -9.10 4.05 12.07
N THR A 90 -10.25 3.39 12.22
CA THR A 90 -10.39 2.08 12.87
C THR A 90 -10.19 0.89 11.93
N ARG A 91 -9.43 1.06 10.84
CA ARG A 91 -9.18 0.01 9.85
C ARG A 91 -8.12 -0.97 10.37
N THR A 92 -8.40 -2.26 10.25
CA THR A 92 -7.42 -3.31 10.58
C THR A 92 -6.48 -3.58 9.42
N THR A 93 -7.00 -3.60 8.19
CA THR A 93 -6.21 -3.75 6.96
C THR A 93 -5.91 -2.40 6.33
N PHE A 94 -4.71 -2.26 5.75
CA PHE A 94 -4.29 -1.06 5.06
C PHE A 94 -5.16 -0.81 3.82
N PHE A 95 -5.31 -1.83 2.98
CA PHE A 95 -6.22 -1.80 1.83
C PHE A 95 -7.60 -2.31 2.24
N VAL A 96 -8.64 -1.61 1.82
CA VAL A 96 -10.05 -1.91 2.09
C VAL A 96 -10.60 -2.73 0.93
N SER A 97 -11.26 -3.85 1.23
CA SER A 97 -11.98 -4.64 0.24
C SER A 97 -13.45 -4.25 0.22
N THR A 98 -14.10 -4.29 -0.94
CA THR A 98 -15.54 -4.00 -1.12
C THR A 98 -16.46 -4.97 -0.39
N ARG A 99 -15.94 -6.10 0.12
CA ARG A 99 -16.67 -7.06 0.96
C ARG A 99 -16.05 -7.03 2.35
N GLY A 100 -16.56 -6.15 3.20
CA GLY A 100 -16.29 -6.17 4.62
C GLY A 100 -17.17 -7.22 5.29
N THR A 101 -16.64 -8.42 5.48
CA THR A 101 -17.13 -9.43 6.43
C THR A 101 -15.97 -10.31 6.86
#